data_AF-A0A1C6T9F0-F1
#
_entry.id   AF-A0A1C6T9F0-F1
#
_cell.length_a   1.000
_cell.length_b   1.000
_cell.length_c   1.000
_cell.angle_alpha   90.00
_cell.angle_beta   90.00
_cell.angle_gamma   90.00
#
_symmetry.space_group_name_H-M   'P 1'
#
loop_
_entity.id
_entity.type
_entity.pdbx_description
1 polymer ?
#
loop_
_entity_poly.entity_id
_entity_poly.type
_entity_poly.pdbx_seq_one_letter_code
_entity_poly.pdbx_strand_id
1 'polypeptide(L)' 'MSMIERIRNRRDANRRARAIEHALRSANSPAVRDELIAIAQRHMNLR' A
#
# COMPACT_ATOMS: atom_id res chain seq x y z
N MET A 1 15.48 17.34 0.43
CA MET A 1 15.31 15.97 -0.11
C MET A 1 16.57 15.53 -0.88
N SER A 2 17.38 14.67 -0.28
CA SER A 2 18.53 14.04 -0.94
C SER A 2 18.08 13.03 -2.02
N MET A 3 18.92 12.80 -3.04
CA MET A 3 18.71 11.78 -4.08
C MET A 3 18.47 10.38 -3.46
N ILE A 4 19.20 10.08 -2.38
CA ILE A 4 19.04 8.84 -1.61
C ILE A 4 17.65 8.73 -0.99
N GLU A 5 17.13 9.82 -0.42
CA GLU A 5 15.79 9.85 0.17
C GLU A 5 14.71 9.65 -0.90
N ARG A 6 14.88 10.25 -2.08
CA ARG A 6 13.98 10.02 -3.23
C ARG A 6 13.95 8.54 -3.62
N ILE A 7 15.11 7.89 -3.70
CA ILE A 7 15.20 6.46 -4.06
C ILE A 7 14.57 5.58 -2.98
N ARG A 8 14.78 5.88 -1.69
CA ARG A 8 14.14 5.15 -0.58
C ARG A 8 12.62 5.29 -0.62
N ASN A 9 12.12 6.52 -0.73
CA ASN A 9 10.68 6.80 -0.80
C ASN A 9 10.01 6.09 -1.97
N ARG A 10 10.65 6.08 -3.16
CA ARG A 10 10.14 5.34 -4.33
C ARG A 10 10.10 3.83 -4.08
N ARG A 11 11.15 3.25 -3.47
CA ARG A 11 11.18 1.82 -3.15
C ARG A 11 10.13 1.45 -2.12
N ASP A 12 9.95 2.27 -1.08
CA ASP A 12 8.93 2.03 -0.05
C ASP A 12 7.51 2.15 -0.61
N ALA A 13 7.26 3.12 -1.49
CA ALA A 13 5.98 3.22 -2.20
C ALA A 13 5.71 1.97 -3.04
N ASN A 14 6.69 1.50 -3.82
CA ASN A 14 6.56 0.27 -4.60
C ASN A 14 6.34 -0.98 -3.74
N ARG A 15 7.05 -1.09 -2.61
CA ARG A 15 6.88 -2.21 -1.67
C ARG A 15 5.46 -2.23 -1.09
N ARG A 16 4.94 -1.07 -0.69
CA ARG A 16 3.58 -0.94 -0.16
C ARG A 16 2.51 -1.30 -1.20
N ALA A 17 2.67 -0.81 -2.44
CA ALA A 17 1.75 -1.13 -3.53
C ALA A 17 1.64 -2.64 -3.77
N ARG A 18 2.79 -3.34 -3.83
CA ARG A 18 2.82 -4.81 -4.00
C ARG A 18 2.18 -5.55 -2.83
N ALA A 19 2.38 -5.09 -1.59
CA ALA A 19 1.77 -5.71 -0.42
C ALA A 19 0.24 -5.59 -0.44
N ILE A 20 -0.28 -4.40 -0.82
CA ILE A 20 -1.72 -4.17 -0.98
C ILE A 20 -2.29 -5.06 -2.09
N GLU A 21 -1.64 -5.09 -3.25
CA GLU A 21 -2.06 -5.94 -4.38
C GLU A 21 -2.13 -7.42 -3.99
N HIS A 22 -1.10 -7.92 -3.31
CA HIS A 22 -1.09 -9.29 -2.82
C HIS A 22 -2.22 -9.54 -1.81
N ALA A 23 -2.44 -8.63 -0.86
CA ALA A 23 -3.51 -8.75 0.12
C ALA A 23 -4.89 -8.81 -0.57
N LEU A 24 -5.16 -7.90 -1.52
CA LEU A 24 -6.41 -7.86 -2.28
C LEU A 24 -6.63 -9.13 -3.11
N ARG A 25 -5.55 -9.68 -3.68
CA ARG A 25 -5.60 -10.94 -4.45
C ARG A 25 -5.82 -12.16 -3.55
N SER A 26 -5.26 -12.17 -2.35
CA SER A 26 -5.46 -13.25 -1.37
C SER A 26 -6.81 -13.18 -0.64
N ALA A 27 -7.47 -12.03 -0.64
CA ALA A 27 -8.76 -11.84 0.01
C ALA A 27 -9.87 -12.56 -0.77
N ASN A 28 -10.33 -13.68 -0.21
CA ASN A 28 -11.42 -14.50 -0.74
C ASN A 28 -12.82 -14.00 -0.38
N SER A 29 -12.92 -13.10 0.61
CA SER A 29 -14.19 -12.47 1.02
C SER A 29 -14.26 -11.04 0.51
N PRO A 30 -15.39 -10.62 -0.12
CA PRO A 30 -15.63 -9.24 -0.50
C PRO A 30 -15.48 -8.26 0.68
N ALA A 31 -15.99 -8.63 1.86
CA ALA A 31 -15.91 -7.77 3.05
C ALA A 31 -14.47 -7.50 3.49
N VAL A 32 -13.61 -8.53 3.45
CA VAL A 32 -12.18 -8.40 3.77
C VAL A 32 -11.47 -7.54 2.73
N ARG A 33 -11.88 -7.61 1.46
CA ARG A 33 -11.33 -6.76 0.41
C ARG A 33 -11.66 -5.28 0.65
N ASP A 34 -12.90 -4.98 1.04
CA ASP A 34 -13.33 -3.61 1.33
C ASP A 34 -12.58 -3.03 2.54
N GLU A 35 -12.35 -3.84 3.58
CA GLU A 35 -11.54 -3.45 4.74
C GLU A 35 -10.09 -3.15 4.34
N LEU A 36 -9.48 -4.01 3.50
CA LEU A 36 -8.12 -3.80 3.01
C LEU A 36 -8.01 -2.50 2.18
N ILE A 37 -9.02 -2.18 1.37
CA ILE A 37 -9.07 -0.92 0.62
C ILE A 37 -9.17 0.26 1.58
N ALA A 38 -10.04 0.21 2.58
CA ALA A 38 -10.19 1.28 3.57
C ALA A 38 -8.90 1.51 4.38
N ILE A 39 -8.19 0.44 4.75
CA ILE A 39 -6.88 0.51 5.43
C ILE A 39 -5.82 1.11 4.50
N ALA A 40 -5.76 0.68 3.24
CA ALA A 40 -4.83 1.20 2.25
C ALA A 40 -5.04 2.71 2.02
N GLN A 41 -6.29 3.14 1.86
CA GLN A 41 -6.65 4.55 1.71
C GLN A 41 -6.24 5.39 2.93
N ARG A 42 -6.51 4.92 4.15
CA ARG A 42 -6.05 5.61 5.38
C ARG A 42 -4.53 5.78 5.42
N HIS A 43 -3.78 4.76 5.04
CA HIS A 43 -2.32 4.83 4.99
C HIS A 43 -1.77 5.75 3.89
N MET A 44 -2.53 5.98 2.82
CA MET A 44 -2.15 6.91 1.75
C MET A 44 -2.53 8.35 2.08
N ASN A 45 -3.63 8.57 2.82
CA ASN A 45 -4.07 9.90 3.27
C ASN A 45 -3.26 10.48 4.44
N LEU A 46 -2.56 9.64 5.22
CA LEU A 46 -1.71 10.05 6.35
C LEU A 46 -0.28 10.45 5.90
N ARG A 47 -0.11 10.95 4.68
CA ARG A 47 1.19 11.35 4.11
C ARG A 47 1.20 12.77 3.61
#